data_AF-A0A832CRZ3-F1
#
_entry.id   AF-A0A832CRZ3-F1
#
_cell.length_a   1.000
_cell.length_b   1.000
_cell.length_c   1.000
_cell.angle_alpha   90.00
_cell.angle_beta   90.00
_cell.angle_gamma   90.00
#
_symmetry.space_group_name_H-M   'P 1'
#
loop_
_entity.id
_entity.type
_entity.pdbx_description
1 polymer ?
#
loop_
_entity_poly.entity_id
_entity_poly.type
_entity_poly.pdbx_seq_one_letter_code
_entity_poly.pdbx_strand_id
1 'polypeptide(L)'
;ALTWGAPYGTGAALAALRTLDDPKAVLRWLKTDLSWAEVWDRLSNTEVRPAGVPQTEEDWDLQQAAAREALSRSWQQAAAGWRACSGADLAGGDMIVARGSVLNHARTPGQAALVLMDALEPAGLLRLTLDWANLLPGLAGLAQIDALAAVQVLDNDALLELGTLVAPRGNVRQGREALQVRMMVQGETRTELTVPGGCIRRLPLGVNERARLELYPAQGMDLGVGHGGEALVADVRGGELGVIIDARGRPLRLPTDDGERRAVLERWSQEID
;
A
#
# COMPACT_ATOMS: atom_id res chain seq x y z
N ALA A 1 -3.09 -10.95 15.29
CA ALA A 1 -3.28 -9.87 14.31
C ALA A 1 -3.33 -8.55 15.04
N LEU A 2 -2.64 -7.52 14.55
CA LEU A 2 -2.81 -6.15 15.03
C LEU A 2 -3.91 -5.51 14.17
N THR A 3 -4.96 -5.03 14.81
CA THR A 3 -6.08 -4.37 14.14
C THR A 3 -6.13 -2.93 14.59
N TRP A 4 -6.16 -2.04 13.62
CA TRP A 4 -6.38 -0.62 13.84
C TRP A 4 -7.46 -0.16 12.86
N GLY A 5 -8.34 0.69 13.37
CA GLY A 5 -9.40 1.33 12.61
C GLY A 5 -9.16 2.82 12.61
N ALA A 6 -9.21 3.40 11.42
CA ALA A 6 -9.37 4.82 11.24
C ALA A 6 -10.84 5.10 10.98
N PRO A 7 -11.48 6.07 11.64
CA PRO A 7 -12.80 6.55 11.22
C PRO A 7 -12.67 7.37 9.92
N TYR A 8 -11.87 6.98 8.94
CA TYR A 8 -11.48 7.81 7.78
C TYR A 8 -11.85 7.15 6.45
N GLY A 9 -13.08 6.66 6.36
CA GLY A 9 -13.71 6.48 5.05
C GLY A 9 -13.80 7.82 4.29
N THR A 10 -14.22 7.79 3.03
CA THR A 10 -14.37 8.99 2.18
C THR A 10 -15.13 10.13 2.86
N GLY A 11 -16.19 9.82 3.63
CA GLY A 11 -16.97 10.82 4.38
C GLY A 11 -16.35 11.36 5.66
N ALA A 12 -15.21 10.84 6.10
CA ALA A 12 -14.55 11.26 7.33
C ALA A 12 -13.04 11.52 7.14
N ALA A 13 -12.52 11.33 5.92
CA ALA A 13 -11.17 11.72 5.54
C ALA A 13 -10.93 13.23 5.73
N LEU A 14 -11.89 14.12 5.42
CA LEU A 14 -11.72 15.55 5.71
C LEU A 14 -11.71 15.84 7.22
N ALA A 15 -12.57 15.19 8.00
CA ALA A 15 -12.53 15.30 9.46
C ALA A 15 -11.18 14.82 10.02
N ALA A 16 -10.59 13.78 9.43
CA ALA A 16 -9.22 13.33 9.70
C ALA A 16 -8.20 14.42 9.38
N LEU A 17 -8.29 15.02 8.19
CA LEU A 17 -7.37 16.06 7.74
C LEU A 17 -7.45 17.30 8.64
N ARG A 18 -8.64 17.63 9.17
CA ARG A 18 -8.83 18.74 10.13
C ARG A 18 -8.12 18.53 11.46
N THR A 19 -7.87 17.29 11.85
CA THR A 19 -7.11 16.97 13.07
C THR A 19 -5.62 16.80 12.80
N LEU A 20 -5.17 16.93 11.55
CA LEU A 20 -3.75 16.95 11.21
C LEU A 20 -3.16 18.35 11.44
N ASP A 21 -1.88 18.36 11.83
CA ASP A 21 -1.12 19.60 12.02
C ASP A 21 -1.01 20.44 10.73
N ASP A 22 -0.97 19.76 9.57
CA ASP A 22 -0.91 20.39 8.25
C ASP A 22 -1.94 19.76 7.29
N PRO A 23 -3.14 20.36 7.16
CA PRO A 23 -4.16 19.85 6.25
C PRO A 23 -3.77 20.05 4.77
N LYS A 24 -2.81 20.92 4.45
CA LYS A 24 -2.31 21.11 3.07
C LYS A 24 -1.38 20.00 2.61
N ALA A 25 -0.97 19.10 3.51
CA ALA A 25 -0.18 17.92 3.16
C ALA A 25 -0.83 17.08 2.06
N VAL A 26 -2.16 17.10 1.92
CA VAL A 26 -2.89 16.42 0.84
C VAL A 26 -2.43 16.87 -0.56
N LEU A 27 -2.05 18.13 -0.73
CA LEU A 27 -1.64 18.71 -2.01
C LEU A 27 -0.39 18.02 -2.60
N ARG A 28 0.44 17.41 -1.76
CA ARG A 28 1.67 16.75 -2.23
C ARG A 28 1.40 15.49 -3.06
N TRP A 29 0.21 14.91 -2.93
CA TRP A 29 -0.20 13.68 -3.64
C TRP A 29 -1.03 13.96 -4.89
N LEU A 30 -1.42 15.21 -5.13
CA LEU A 30 -2.23 15.56 -6.29
C LEU A 30 -1.38 15.57 -7.55
N LYS A 31 -1.92 14.98 -8.61
CA LYS A 31 -1.36 15.00 -9.97
C LYS A 31 -1.78 16.26 -10.74
N THR A 32 -2.82 16.95 -10.28
CA THR A 32 -3.33 18.20 -10.85
C THR A 32 -3.01 19.39 -9.95
N ASP A 33 -3.05 20.59 -10.53
CA ASP A 33 -2.82 21.84 -9.81
C ASP A 33 -4.15 22.36 -9.26
N LEU A 34 -4.54 21.86 -8.09
CA LEU A 34 -5.72 22.36 -7.38
C LEU A 34 -5.28 23.30 -6.26
N SER A 35 -5.96 24.44 -6.15
CA SER A 35 -5.77 25.33 -5.02
C SER A 35 -6.31 24.68 -3.73
N TRP A 36 -5.77 25.11 -2.59
CA TRP A 36 -6.28 24.66 -1.28
C TRP A 36 -7.79 24.96 -1.10
N ALA A 37 -8.28 26.07 -1.66
CA ALA A 37 -9.69 26.43 -1.56
C ALA A 37 -10.59 25.41 -2.30
N GLU A 38 -10.19 24.98 -3.50
CA GLU A 38 -10.90 23.96 -4.28
C GLU A 38 -10.85 22.60 -3.60
N VAL A 39 -9.67 22.20 -3.11
CA VAL A 39 -9.47 20.97 -2.35
C VAL A 39 -10.37 20.94 -1.11
N TRP A 40 -10.40 22.04 -0.35
CA TRP A 40 -11.25 22.17 0.83
C TRP A 40 -12.73 22.04 0.49
N ASP A 41 -13.19 22.73 -0.55
CA ASP A 41 -14.60 22.69 -0.96
C ASP A 41 -15.03 21.29 -1.42
N ARG A 42 -14.25 20.66 -2.31
CA ARG A 42 -14.55 19.32 -2.84
C ARG A 42 -14.53 18.25 -1.75
N LEU A 43 -13.56 18.30 -0.83
CA LEU A 43 -13.52 17.39 0.31
C LEU A 43 -14.68 17.65 1.29
N SER A 44 -15.10 18.91 1.48
CA SER A 44 -16.25 19.24 2.33
C SER A 44 -17.55 18.70 1.76
N ASN A 45 -17.71 18.76 0.45
CA ASN A 45 -18.83 18.14 -0.25
C ASN A 45 -18.82 16.61 -0.12
N THR A 46 -17.65 15.99 -0.15
CA THR A 46 -17.48 14.54 0.06
C THR A 46 -17.81 14.13 1.50
N GLU A 47 -17.45 14.95 2.51
CA GLU A 47 -17.80 14.72 3.91
C GLU A 47 -19.32 14.66 4.12
N VAL A 48 -20.05 15.59 3.51
CA VAL A 48 -21.53 15.63 3.57
C VAL A 48 -22.17 14.46 2.79
N ARG A 49 -21.47 13.90 1.81
CA ARG A 49 -21.96 12.81 0.95
C ARG A 49 -20.96 11.65 0.85
N PRO A 50 -20.74 10.88 1.93
CA PRO A 50 -19.73 9.82 2.00
C PRO A 50 -19.85 8.74 0.91
N ALA A 51 -21.10 8.45 0.53
CA ALA A 51 -21.45 7.45 -0.46
C ALA A 51 -21.44 7.98 -1.90
N GLY A 52 -21.07 9.25 -2.10
CA GLY A 52 -20.90 9.84 -3.42
C GLY A 52 -19.75 9.15 -4.17
N VAL A 53 -20.04 8.73 -5.40
CA VAL A 53 -19.01 8.20 -6.30
C VAL A 53 -18.28 9.38 -6.97
N PRO A 54 -16.94 9.39 -6.99
CA PRO A 54 -16.19 10.42 -7.70
C PRO A 54 -16.58 10.46 -9.18
N GLN A 55 -16.84 11.67 -9.69
CA GLN A 55 -17.35 11.85 -11.06
C GLN A 55 -16.24 12.18 -12.06
N THR A 56 -15.13 12.72 -11.58
CA THR A 56 -13.97 13.11 -12.40
C THR A 56 -12.69 12.41 -11.91
N GLU A 57 -11.66 12.38 -12.76
CA GLU A 57 -10.35 11.87 -12.35
C GLU A 57 -9.74 12.69 -11.20
N GLU A 58 -9.98 14.00 -11.18
CA GLU A 58 -9.55 14.89 -10.11
C GLU A 58 -10.21 14.53 -8.77
N ASP A 59 -11.50 14.18 -8.79
CA ASP A 59 -12.21 13.77 -7.57
C ASP A 59 -11.66 12.44 -7.05
N TRP A 60 -11.33 11.50 -7.95
CA TRP A 60 -10.67 10.25 -7.60
C TRP A 60 -9.29 10.49 -6.97
N ASP A 61 -8.46 11.30 -7.63
CA ASP A 61 -7.12 11.63 -7.17
C ASP A 61 -7.15 12.32 -5.81
N LEU A 62 -8.08 13.27 -5.63
CA LEU A 62 -8.29 13.99 -4.38
C LEU A 62 -8.70 13.05 -3.23
N GLN A 63 -9.63 12.11 -3.47
CA GLN A 63 -10.02 11.15 -2.45
C GLN A 63 -8.87 10.21 -2.06
N GLN A 64 -8.09 9.74 -3.04
CA GLN A 64 -6.92 8.89 -2.76
C GLN A 64 -5.81 9.68 -2.03
N ALA A 65 -5.56 10.93 -2.41
CA ALA A 65 -4.63 11.82 -1.73
C ALA A 65 -5.03 12.04 -0.26
N ALA A 66 -6.31 12.32 0.00
CA ALA A 66 -6.84 12.48 1.34
C ALA A 66 -6.73 11.17 2.15
N ALA A 67 -7.01 10.02 1.52
CA ALA A 67 -6.85 8.72 2.15
C ALA A 67 -5.39 8.43 2.51
N ARG A 68 -4.42 8.75 1.66
CA ARG A 68 -2.98 8.59 1.96
C ARG A 68 -2.58 9.32 3.24
N GLU A 69 -2.94 10.60 3.34
CA GLU A 69 -2.64 11.42 4.54
C GLU A 69 -3.35 10.91 5.79
N ALA A 70 -4.66 10.65 5.68
CA ALA A 70 -5.44 10.18 6.81
C ALA A 70 -4.91 8.83 7.33
N LEU A 71 -4.67 7.86 6.43
CA LEU A 71 -4.13 6.54 6.75
C LEU A 71 -2.71 6.63 7.32
N SER A 72 -1.82 7.43 6.72
CA SER A 72 -0.43 7.54 7.18
C SER A 72 -0.34 8.03 8.62
N ARG A 73 -1.11 9.06 8.95
CA ARG A 73 -1.08 9.69 10.28
C ARG A 73 -1.61 8.78 11.36
N SER A 74 -2.69 8.09 11.07
CA SER A 74 -3.34 7.20 12.02
C SER A 74 -2.63 5.86 12.15
N TRP A 75 -1.99 5.40 11.08
CA TRP A 75 -1.00 4.33 11.15
C TRP A 75 0.18 4.68 12.06
N GLN A 76 0.75 5.88 11.92
CA GLN A 76 1.84 6.34 12.81
C GLN A 76 1.41 6.38 14.27
N GLN A 77 0.21 6.88 14.57
CA GLN A 77 -0.35 6.88 15.92
C GLN A 77 -0.56 5.46 16.46
N ALA A 78 -1.14 4.57 15.66
CA ALA A 78 -1.34 3.17 16.03
C ALA A 78 -0.01 2.44 16.28
N ALA A 79 0.97 2.64 15.39
CA ALA A 79 2.32 2.10 15.51
C ALA A 79 3.01 2.54 16.81
N ALA A 80 2.93 3.84 17.14
CA ALA A 80 3.46 4.37 18.39
C ALA A 80 2.74 3.75 19.61
N GLY A 81 1.41 3.66 19.55
CA GLY A 81 0.60 3.07 20.61
C GLY A 81 0.91 1.59 20.86
N TRP A 82 1.03 0.79 19.80
CA TRP A 82 1.39 -0.62 19.93
C TRP A 82 2.81 -0.80 20.48
N ARG A 83 3.80 -0.05 19.97
CA ARG A 83 5.16 -0.09 20.54
C ARG A 83 5.16 0.27 22.02
N ALA A 84 4.38 1.26 22.43
CA ALA A 84 4.27 1.65 23.83
C ALA A 84 3.60 0.58 24.70
N CYS A 85 2.58 -0.12 24.18
CA CYS A 85 1.82 -1.11 24.95
C CYS A 85 2.46 -2.50 24.99
N SER A 86 3.02 -2.99 23.86
CA SER A 86 3.49 -4.37 23.73
C SER A 86 4.99 -4.50 23.49
N GLY A 87 5.70 -3.39 23.22
CA GLY A 87 7.10 -3.43 22.78
C GLY A 87 7.31 -4.09 21.41
N ALA A 88 6.25 -4.54 20.75
CA ALA A 88 6.34 -5.18 19.45
C ALA A 88 6.64 -4.13 18.38
N ASP A 89 7.71 -4.37 17.62
CA ASP A 89 7.92 -3.61 16.38
C ASP A 89 7.00 -4.16 15.29
N LEU A 90 6.44 -3.27 14.48
CA LEU A 90 5.58 -3.64 13.34
C LEU A 90 6.37 -4.23 12.17
N ALA A 91 7.71 -4.12 12.23
CA ALA A 91 8.64 -4.77 11.32
C ALA A 91 8.56 -6.30 11.53
N GLY A 92 7.63 -6.95 10.82
CA GLY A 92 7.42 -8.40 10.91
C GLY A 92 6.02 -8.90 10.55
N GLY A 93 5.12 -8.02 10.09
CA GLY A 93 3.82 -8.47 9.58
C GLY A 93 3.93 -9.09 8.19
N ASP A 94 3.54 -10.36 8.05
CA ASP A 94 3.58 -11.10 6.76
C ASP A 94 2.46 -10.69 5.78
N MET A 95 1.48 -9.91 6.24
CA MET A 95 0.28 -9.56 5.48
C MET A 95 -0.37 -8.27 5.99
N ILE A 96 -0.79 -7.42 5.07
CA ILE A 96 -1.68 -6.30 5.31
C ILE A 96 -3.02 -6.61 4.65
N VAL A 97 -4.07 -6.66 5.46
CA VAL A 97 -5.45 -6.76 4.97
C VAL A 97 -6.11 -5.41 5.14
N ALA A 98 -6.44 -4.76 4.03
CA ALA A 98 -7.02 -3.43 4.01
C ALA A 98 -8.49 -3.46 3.61
N ARG A 99 -9.25 -2.48 4.11
CA ARG A 99 -10.69 -2.38 3.87
C ARG A 99 -11.13 -0.92 3.83
N GLY A 100 -12.18 -0.64 3.08
CA GLY A 100 -12.79 0.69 3.02
C GLY A 100 -13.12 1.12 1.59
N SER A 101 -14.08 2.03 1.46
CA SER A 101 -14.64 2.44 0.16
C SER A 101 -13.58 2.96 -0.81
N VAL A 102 -12.62 3.76 -0.34
CA VAL A 102 -11.56 4.34 -1.17
C VAL A 102 -10.62 3.28 -1.77
N LEU A 103 -10.44 2.14 -1.10
CA LEU A 103 -9.59 1.04 -1.57
C LEU A 103 -10.40 0.07 -2.43
N ASN A 104 -11.59 -0.31 -1.98
CA ASN A 104 -12.43 -1.30 -2.66
C ASN A 104 -13.05 -0.77 -3.96
N HIS A 105 -13.16 0.56 -4.11
CA HIS A 105 -13.60 1.20 -5.35
C HIS A 105 -12.46 1.93 -6.06
N ALA A 106 -11.19 1.65 -5.74
CA ALA A 106 -10.08 2.16 -6.53
C ALA A 106 -10.25 1.72 -8.00
N ARG A 107 -9.84 2.57 -8.95
CA ARG A 107 -10.07 2.32 -10.39
C ARG A 107 -9.35 1.07 -10.89
N THR A 108 -8.23 0.74 -10.25
CA THR A 108 -7.42 -0.46 -10.51
C THR A 108 -6.92 -1.04 -9.19
N PRO A 109 -6.59 -2.34 -9.14
CA PRO A 109 -5.88 -2.93 -7.99
C PRO A 109 -4.55 -2.23 -7.70
N GLY A 110 -3.86 -1.73 -8.75
CA GLY A 110 -2.61 -0.97 -8.64
C GLY A 110 -2.78 0.33 -7.86
N GLN A 111 -3.87 1.08 -8.09
CA GLN A 111 -4.16 2.29 -7.32
C GLN A 111 -4.43 1.99 -5.84
N ALA A 112 -5.15 0.91 -5.53
CA ALA A 112 -5.34 0.48 -4.14
C ALA A 112 -4.00 0.14 -3.47
N ALA A 113 -3.12 -0.59 -4.16
CA ALA A 113 -1.79 -0.92 -3.68
C ALA A 113 -0.93 0.33 -3.46
N LEU A 114 -0.97 1.32 -4.37
CA LEU A 114 -0.25 2.59 -4.20
C LEU A 114 -0.70 3.34 -2.94
N VAL A 115 -2.01 3.48 -2.71
CA VAL A 115 -2.51 4.15 -1.50
C VAL A 115 -1.97 3.48 -0.24
N LEU A 116 -1.95 2.15 -0.19
CA LEU A 116 -1.43 1.39 0.95
C LEU A 116 0.08 1.56 1.13
N MET A 117 0.84 1.45 0.04
CA MET A 117 2.30 1.57 0.07
C MET A 117 2.75 2.99 0.44
N ASP A 118 2.05 4.01 -0.06
CA ASP A 118 2.36 5.42 0.19
C ASP A 118 2.00 5.83 1.62
N ALA A 119 0.88 5.34 2.15
CA ALA A 119 0.41 5.69 3.47
C ALA A 119 1.17 4.97 4.58
N LEU A 120 1.32 3.65 4.45
CA LEU A 120 1.84 2.78 5.50
C LEU A 120 3.35 2.63 5.44
N GLU A 121 3.96 2.93 4.29
CA GLU A 121 5.38 2.78 4.02
C GLU A 121 5.93 1.41 4.49
N PRO A 122 5.26 0.29 4.13
CA PRO A 122 5.67 -1.01 4.63
C PRO A 122 7.03 -1.39 4.05
N ALA A 123 7.77 -2.21 4.78
CA ALA A 123 9.14 -2.63 4.44
C ALA A 123 9.31 -4.14 4.63
N GLY A 124 10.25 -4.71 3.88
CA GLY A 124 10.52 -6.14 3.82
C GLY A 124 9.67 -6.86 2.78
N LEU A 125 9.35 -8.12 3.08
CA LEU A 125 8.54 -9.00 2.23
C LEU A 125 7.22 -9.32 2.93
N LEU A 126 6.09 -8.99 2.31
CA LEU A 126 4.76 -9.18 2.88
C LEU A 126 3.68 -9.25 1.80
N ARG A 127 2.48 -9.70 2.14
CA ARG A 127 1.32 -9.73 1.24
C ARG A 127 0.44 -8.50 1.40
N LEU A 128 -0.06 -7.97 0.29
CA LEU A 128 -1.11 -6.95 0.27
C LEU A 128 -2.44 -7.59 -0.15
N THR A 129 -3.48 -7.34 0.62
CA THR A 129 -4.78 -7.99 0.45
C THR A 129 -5.91 -6.99 0.74
N LEU A 130 -7.02 -7.07 0.01
CA LEU A 130 -8.24 -6.30 0.27
C LEU A 130 -9.36 -7.19 0.80
N ASP A 131 -10.03 -6.74 1.86
CA ASP A 131 -11.39 -7.17 2.22
C ASP A 131 -12.37 -6.48 1.26
N TRP A 132 -12.35 -6.94 0.02
CA TRP A 132 -12.96 -6.25 -1.13
C TRP A 132 -14.48 -6.08 -0.97
N ALA A 133 -15.14 -7.03 -0.31
CA ALA A 133 -16.57 -7.02 -0.04
C ALA A 133 -16.94 -6.57 1.39
N ASN A 134 -15.97 -6.10 2.20
CA ASN A 134 -16.16 -5.69 3.59
C ASN A 134 -16.77 -6.77 4.50
N LEU A 135 -16.44 -8.03 4.25
CA LEU A 135 -17.04 -9.19 4.90
C LEU A 135 -16.43 -9.49 6.27
N LEU A 136 -15.18 -9.09 6.54
CA LEU A 136 -14.46 -9.54 7.74
C LEU A 136 -15.21 -9.28 9.06
N PRO A 137 -15.84 -8.11 9.33
CA PRO A 137 -16.60 -7.93 10.56
C PRO A 137 -17.84 -8.82 10.64
N GLY A 138 -18.50 -9.06 9.50
CA GLY A 138 -19.65 -9.95 9.42
C GLY A 138 -19.24 -11.40 9.71
N LEU A 139 -18.07 -11.82 9.23
CA LEU A 139 -17.52 -13.15 9.49
C LEU A 139 -17.22 -13.38 10.97
N ALA A 140 -16.83 -12.35 11.73
CA ALA A 140 -16.67 -12.49 13.17
C ALA A 140 -17.98 -12.84 13.88
N GLY A 141 -19.11 -12.27 13.42
CA GLY A 141 -20.45 -12.64 13.90
C GLY A 141 -20.87 -14.04 13.45
N LEU A 142 -20.65 -14.37 12.17
CA LEU A 142 -20.94 -15.70 11.62
C LEU A 142 -20.17 -16.79 12.38
N ALA A 143 -18.91 -16.55 12.73
CA ALA A 143 -18.06 -17.50 13.43
C ALA A 143 -18.59 -17.90 14.82
N GLN A 144 -19.43 -17.07 15.45
CA GLN A 144 -20.10 -17.41 16.72
C GLN A 144 -21.25 -18.41 16.54
N ILE A 145 -21.81 -18.50 15.33
CA ILE A 145 -22.95 -19.34 14.98
C ILE A 145 -22.46 -20.60 14.25
N ASP A 146 -21.63 -20.41 13.24
CA ASP A 146 -21.02 -21.46 12.42
C ASP A 146 -19.59 -21.05 12.01
N ALA A 147 -18.63 -21.54 12.79
CA ALA A 147 -17.21 -21.29 12.54
C ALA A 147 -16.72 -21.89 11.21
N LEU A 148 -17.29 -23.02 10.77
CA LEU A 148 -16.85 -23.66 9.53
C LEU A 148 -17.31 -22.85 8.32
N ALA A 149 -18.57 -22.37 8.31
CA ALA A 149 -19.07 -21.48 7.28
C ALA A 149 -18.25 -20.18 7.22
N ALA A 150 -17.90 -19.60 8.39
CA ALA A 150 -17.07 -18.40 8.44
C ALA A 150 -15.68 -18.61 7.81
N VAL A 151 -15.04 -19.75 8.07
CA VAL A 151 -13.75 -20.10 7.45
C VAL A 151 -13.90 -20.34 5.95
N GLN A 152 -14.97 -21.03 5.51
CA GLN A 152 -15.21 -21.26 4.09
C GLN A 152 -15.36 -19.95 3.30
N VAL A 153 -16.11 -18.98 3.82
CA VAL A 153 -16.23 -17.66 3.18
C VAL A 153 -14.90 -16.90 3.23
N LEU A 154 -14.17 -16.97 4.35
CA LEU A 154 -12.86 -16.33 4.48
C LEU A 154 -11.86 -16.81 3.41
N ASP A 155 -11.77 -18.12 3.21
CA ASP A 155 -10.78 -18.73 2.33
C ASP A 155 -11.10 -18.57 0.83
N ASN A 156 -12.39 -18.45 0.48
CA ASN A 156 -12.83 -18.48 -0.93
C ASN A 156 -13.33 -17.13 -1.46
N ASP A 157 -13.96 -16.31 -0.60
CA ASP A 157 -14.75 -15.16 -1.08
C ASP A 157 -14.41 -13.83 -0.39
N ALA A 158 -13.77 -13.84 0.77
CA ALA A 158 -13.59 -12.62 1.57
C ALA A 158 -12.44 -11.72 1.12
N LEU A 159 -11.38 -12.30 0.56
CA LEU A 159 -10.10 -11.61 0.38
C LEU A 159 -9.69 -11.59 -1.10
N LEU A 160 -9.41 -10.40 -1.62
CA LEU A 160 -8.74 -10.20 -2.89
C LEU A 160 -7.24 -10.01 -2.64
N GLU A 161 -6.43 -10.97 -3.06
CA GLU A 161 -4.98 -10.87 -2.96
C GLU A 161 -4.43 -9.92 -4.03
N LEU A 162 -3.92 -8.76 -3.62
CA LEU A 162 -3.25 -7.84 -4.54
C LEU A 162 -1.91 -8.42 -4.97
N GLY A 163 -1.16 -9.05 -4.07
CA GLY A 163 0.08 -9.74 -4.39
C GLY A 163 1.12 -9.69 -3.28
N THR A 164 2.32 -10.19 -3.59
CA THR A 164 3.46 -10.11 -2.68
C THR A 164 4.22 -8.81 -2.92
N LEU A 165 4.39 -8.00 -1.89
CA LEU A 165 5.21 -6.80 -1.87
C LEU A 165 6.63 -7.11 -1.38
N VAL A 166 7.62 -6.58 -2.08
CA VAL A 166 9.02 -6.50 -1.67
C VAL A 166 9.43 -5.03 -1.64
N ALA A 167 9.67 -4.50 -0.45
CA ALA A 167 9.98 -3.09 -0.24
C ALA A 167 11.24 -2.94 0.65
N PRO A 168 12.44 -2.81 0.06
CA PRO A 168 13.66 -2.66 0.86
C PRO A 168 13.65 -1.36 1.68
N ARG A 169 13.97 -1.46 2.96
CA ARG A 169 14.19 -0.31 3.86
C ARG A 169 15.53 0.34 3.55
N GLY A 170 15.59 1.66 3.57
CA GLY A 170 16.81 2.40 3.24
C GLY A 170 16.58 3.43 2.14
N ASN A 171 17.63 4.20 1.86
CA ASN A 171 17.60 5.26 0.86
C ASN A 171 18.57 4.92 -0.27
N VAL A 172 18.05 4.89 -1.49
CA VAL A 172 18.81 4.65 -2.71
C VAL A 172 18.66 5.85 -3.62
N ARG A 173 19.76 6.33 -4.20
CA ARG A 173 19.70 7.42 -5.17
C ARG A 173 18.93 6.95 -6.40
N GLN A 174 18.10 7.84 -6.93
CA GLN A 174 17.29 7.55 -8.11
C GLN A 174 18.17 7.02 -9.26
N GLY A 175 17.72 5.95 -9.91
CA GLY A 175 18.42 5.32 -11.03
C GLY A 175 19.61 4.44 -10.65
N ARG A 176 20.08 4.45 -9.39
CA ARG A 176 21.10 3.50 -8.90
C ARG A 176 20.46 2.16 -8.56
N GLU A 177 21.22 1.09 -8.65
CA GLU A 177 20.74 -0.24 -8.25
C GLU A 177 20.25 -0.25 -6.80
N ALA A 178 19.02 -0.72 -6.60
CA ALA A 178 18.40 -0.89 -5.29
C ALA A 178 18.28 -2.36 -4.91
N LEU A 179 17.93 -3.21 -5.87
CA LEU A 179 17.63 -4.61 -5.64
C LEU A 179 17.82 -5.42 -6.93
N GLN A 180 18.60 -6.49 -6.88
CA GLN A 180 18.59 -7.52 -7.91
C GLN A 180 17.60 -8.63 -7.51
N VAL A 181 16.80 -9.08 -8.47
CA VAL A 181 15.73 -10.06 -8.24
C VAL A 181 15.86 -11.19 -9.24
N ARG A 182 15.76 -12.42 -8.74
CA ARG A 182 15.59 -13.63 -9.54
C ARG A 182 14.38 -14.41 -9.05
N MET A 183 13.41 -14.61 -9.94
CA MET A 183 12.17 -15.34 -9.66
C MET A 183 12.15 -16.64 -10.46
N MET A 184 11.98 -17.75 -9.74
CA MET A 184 11.86 -19.09 -10.31
C MET A 184 10.44 -19.64 -10.11
N VAL A 185 9.86 -20.16 -11.18
CA VAL A 185 8.55 -20.83 -11.17
C VAL A 185 8.76 -22.26 -11.66
N GLN A 186 8.31 -23.24 -10.87
CA GLN A 186 8.49 -24.66 -11.18
C GLN A 186 9.95 -25.08 -11.47
N GLY A 187 10.91 -24.36 -10.87
CA GLY A 187 12.34 -24.62 -11.04
C GLY A 187 12.99 -23.90 -12.24
N GLU A 188 12.21 -23.20 -13.06
CA GLU A 188 12.72 -22.43 -14.20
C GLU A 188 12.79 -20.93 -13.88
N THR A 189 13.86 -20.25 -14.33
CA THR A 189 13.97 -18.79 -14.18
C THR A 189 12.91 -18.12 -15.06
N ARG A 190 11.94 -17.46 -14.43
CA ARG A 190 10.90 -16.69 -15.13
C ARG A 190 11.24 -15.22 -15.25
N THR A 191 11.97 -14.67 -14.29
CA THR A 191 12.39 -13.27 -14.31
C THR A 191 13.73 -13.12 -13.60
N GLU A 192 14.65 -12.38 -14.20
CA GLU A 192 15.92 -11.99 -13.59
C GLU A 192 16.23 -10.56 -14.04
N LEU A 193 16.26 -9.62 -13.09
CA LEU A 193 16.45 -8.19 -13.39
C LEU A 193 17.03 -7.42 -12.21
N THR A 194 17.56 -6.25 -12.51
CA THR A 194 18.00 -5.25 -11.53
C THR A 194 16.99 -4.10 -11.48
N VAL A 195 16.46 -3.82 -10.29
CA VAL A 195 15.52 -2.73 -10.05
C VAL A 195 16.27 -1.48 -9.59
N PRO A 196 16.19 -0.36 -10.33
CA PRO A 196 16.78 0.89 -9.89
C PRO A 196 15.95 1.56 -8.79
N GLY A 197 16.61 2.38 -7.97
CA GLY A 197 15.98 3.20 -6.95
C GLY A 197 15.03 4.24 -7.54
N GLY A 198 13.92 4.48 -6.84
CA GLY A 198 12.91 5.47 -7.22
C GLY A 198 11.79 4.95 -8.14
N CYS A 199 11.72 3.65 -8.40
CA CYS A 199 10.70 3.03 -9.25
C CYS A 199 9.92 1.91 -8.55
N ILE A 200 8.80 1.54 -9.17
CA ILE A 200 8.00 0.36 -8.86
C ILE A 200 8.15 -0.62 -10.04
N ARG A 201 8.24 -1.92 -9.75
CA ARG A 201 8.24 -2.96 -10.78
C ARG A 201 7.32 -4.10 -10.42
N ARG A 202 6.48 -4.52 -11.35
CA ARG A 202 5.68 -5.74 -11.22
C ARG A 202 6.35 -6.90 -11.92
N LEU A 203 6.43 -8.03 -11.23
CA LEU A 203 6.89 -9.30 -11.78
C LEU A 203 5.64 -10.18 -11.99
N PRO A 204 5.36 -10.62 -13.24
CA PRO A 204 4.20 -11.44 -13.52
C PRO A 204 4.23 -12.77 -12.76
N LEU A 205 3.26 -12.97 -11.88
CA LEU A 205 3.01 -14.20 -11.15
C LEU A 205 1.49 -14.31 -10.97
N GLY A 206 0.86 -15.33 -11.53
CA GLY A 206 -0.59 -15.44 -11.56
C GLY A 206 -1.22 -15.55 -10.16
N VAL A 207 -2.53 -15.31 -10.07
CA VAL A 207 -3.28 -15.46 -8.82
C VAL A 207 -3.11 -16.90 -8.29
N ASN A 208 -2.68 -17.02 -7.04
CA ASN A 208 -2.35 -18.28 -6.37
C ASN A 208 -1.15 -19.07 -6.96
N GLU A 209 -0.50 -18.57 -8.02
CA GLU A 209 0.74 -19.14 -8.54
C GLU A 209 1.87 -18.94 -7.51
N ARG A 210 2.75 -19.93 -7.36
CA ARG A 210 3.86 -19.91 -6.41
C ARG A 210 5.20 -19.78 -7.12
N ALA A 211 6.10 -19.02 -6.53
CA ALA A 211 7.46 -18.85 -7.01
C ALA A 211 8.46 -18.86 -5.86
N ARG A 212 9.70 -19.25 -6.16
CA ARG A 212 10.85 -19.01 -5.29
C ARG A 212 11.51 -17.71 -5.73
N LEU A 213 11.61 -16.76 -4.82
CA LEU A 213 12.16 -15.43 -5.05
C LEU A 213 13.51 -15.31 -4.35
N GLU A 214 14.56 -15.01 -5.12
CA GLU A 214 15.88 -14.66 -4.61
C GLU A 214 16.08 -13.15 -4.77
N LEU A 215 16.48 -12.51 -3.67
CA LEU A 215 16.55 -11.06 -3.54
C LEU A 215 17.94 -10.67 -3.03
N TYR A 216 18.60 -9.79 -3.77
CA TYR A 216 19.95 -9.31 -3.45
C TYR A 216 19.90 -7.78 -3.33
N PRO A 217 19.65 -7.24 -2.13
CA PRO A 217 19.55 -5.80 -1.93
C PRO A 217 20.91 -5.12 -2.05
N ALA A 218 20.92 -3.91 -2.59
CA ALA A 218 22.14 -3.09 -2.62
C ALA A 218 22.61 -2.75 -1.20
N GLN A 219 23.89 -2.37 -1.06
CA GLN A 219 24.44 -1.96 0.22
C GLN A 219 23.62 -0.83 0.86
N GLY A 220 23.24 -1.00 2.13
CA GLY A 220 22.40 -0.05 2.86
C GLY A 220 20.89 -0.20 2.63
N MET A 221 20.47 -1.18 1.81
CA MET A 221 19.08 -1.59 1.65
C MET A 221 18.81 -2.86 2.45
N ASP A 222 17.72 -2.90 3.21
CA ASP A 222 17.40 -3.97 4.17
C ASP A 222 16.00 -4.56 3.90
N LEU A 223 15.91 -5.88 3.79
CA LEU A 223 14.66 -6.61 3.54
C LEU A 223 14.00 -7.14 4.83
N GLY A 224 14.48 -6.72 6.00
CA GLY A 224 13.92 -7.09 7.31
C GLY A 224 14.46 -8.41 7.86
N VAL A 225 15.57 -8.92 7.33
CA VAL A 225 16.16 -10.21 7.73
C VAL A 225 17.51 -10.11 8.43
N GLY A 226 18.06 -8.90 8.61
CA GLY A 226 19.36 -8.72 9.24
C GLY A 226 19.99 -7.37 8.95
N HIS A 227 21.27 -7.35 8.61
CA HIS A 227 21.97 -6.12 8.23
C HIS A 227 21.68 -5.75 6.77
N GLY A 228 21.71 -4.46 6.43
CA GLY A 228 21.49 -4.00 5.06
C GLY A 228 22.49 -4.62 4.07
N GLY A 229 21.98 -5.15 2.97
CA GLY A 229 22.74 -5.87 1.94
C GLY A 229 22.68 -7.40 2.05
N GLU A 230 22.04 -7.95 3.09
CA GLU A 230 21.86 -9.40 3.20
C GLU A 230 20.82 -9.94 2.21
N ALA A 231 21.18 -11.00 1.49
CA ALA A 231 20.30 -11.64 0.53
C ALA A 231 19.16 -12.40 1.22
N LEU A 232 17.99 -12.42 0.59
CA LEU A 232 16.80 -13.12 1.06
C LEU A 232 16.32 -14.10 -0.01
N VAL A 233 16.00 -15.31 0.42
CA VAL A 233 15.31 -16.30 -0.41
C VAL A 233 13.99 -16.65 0.27
N ALA A 234 12.88 -16.50 -0.46
CA ALA A 234 11.54 -16.74 0.06
C ALA A 234 10.62 -17.40 -0.96
N ASP A 235 9.70 -18.23 -0.49
CA ASP A 235 8.58 -18.70 -1.30
C ASP A 235 7.46 -17.65 -1.26
N VAL A 236 6.99 -17.24 -2.44
CA VAL A 236 6.00 -16.18 -2.60
C VAL A 236 4.79 -16.67 -3.39
N ARG A 237 3.66 -15.98 -3.22
CA ARG A 237 2.41 -16.26 -3.93
C ARG A 237 1.97 -15.02 -4.71
N GLY A 238 1.55 -15.22 -5.96
CA GLY A 238 1.00 -14.17 -6.80
C GLY A 238 -0.44 -13.80 -6.42
N GLY A 239 -0.80 -12.56 -6.71
CA GLY A 239 -2.16 -12.02 -6.66
C GLY A 239 -2.48 -11.26 -7.94
N GLU A 240 -3.47 -10.37 -7.92
CA GLU A 240 -3.88 -9.55 -9.08
C GLU A 240 -2.70 -8.77 -9.71
N LEU A 241 -1.73 -8.36 -8.90
CA LEU A 241 -0.54 -7.60 -9.31
C LEU A 241 0.74 -8.46 -9.41
N GLY A 242 0.66 -9.75 -9.07
CA GLY A 242 1.81 -10.65 -9.00
C GLY A 242 2.74 -10.35 -7.84
N VAL A 243 4.03 -10.13 -8.13
CA VAL A 243 5.01 -9.63 -7.16
C VAL A 243 5.30 -8.16 -7.45
N ILE A 244 5.18 -7.31 -6.44
CA ILE A 244 5.42 -5.87 -6.52
C ILE A 244 6.76 -5.59 -5.86
N ILE A 245 7.69 -5.01 -6.60
CA ILE A 245 8.95 -4.48 -6.07
C ILE A 245 8.80 -2.97 -5.92
N ASP A 246 8.84 -2.47 -4.68
CA ASP A 246 8.84 -1.04 -4.38
C ASP A 246 10.26 -0.59 -3.98
N ALA A 247 10.99 -0.07 -4.96
CA ALA A 247 12.35 0.44 -4.78
C ALA A 247 12.39 1.97 -4.58
N ARG A 248 11.27 2.59 -4.21
CA ARG A 248 11.19 4.05 -4.02
C ARG A 248 11.92 4.54 -2.77
N GLY A 249 12.31 3.62 -1.90
CA GLY A 249 12.97 3.88 -0.62
C GLY A 249 11.98 4.01 0.52
N ARG A 250 12.52 3.81 1.74
CA ARG A 250 11.80 3.97 3.02
C ARG A 250 12.75 4.65 4.02
N PRO A 251 12.47 5.87 4.49
CA PRO A 251 11.25 6.64 4.23
C PRO A 251 11.14 7.15 2.78
N LEU A 252 9.92 7.20 2.26
CA LEU A 252 9.55 7.71 0.95
C LEU A 252 9.76 9.22 0.90
N ARG A 253 10.46 9.68 -0.13
CA ARG A 253 10.75 11.11 -0.33
C ARG A 253 10.14 11.58 -1.63
N LEU A 254 9.22 12.54 -1.53
CA LEU A 254 8.66 13.23 -2.69
C LEU A 254 9.55 14.41 -3.08
N PRO A 255 9.68 14.73 -4.38
CA PRO A 255 10.30 15.97 -4.82
C PRO A 255 9.61 17.19 -4.23
N THR A 256 10.38 18.24 -3.94
CA THR A 256 9.84 19.51 -3.43
C THR A 256 9.26 20.38 -4.54
N ASP A 257 9.78 20.27 -5.76
CA ASP A 257 9.21 20.93 -6.94
C ASP A 257 7.90 20.26 -7.36
N ASP A 258 6.88 21.08 -7.62
CA ASP A 258 5.53 20.59 -7.91
C ASP A 258 5.44 19.92 -9.28
N GLY A 259 6.23 20.35 -10.26
CA GLY A 259 6.29 19.74 -11.59
C GLY A 259 6.95 18.35 -11.52
N GLU A 260 8.12 18.27 -10.89
CA GLU A 260 8.83 17.02 -10.69
C GLU A 260 8.01 16.02 -9.85
N ARG A 261 7.36 16.49 -8.79
CA ARG A 261 6.53 15.65 -7.93
C ARG A 261 5.38 15.03 -8.71
N ARG A 262 4.62 15.83 -9.47
CA ARG A 262 3.52 15.34 -10.30
C ARG A 262 4.00 14.33 -11.35
N ALA A 263 5.12 14.60 -12.02
CA ALA A 263 5.70 13.68 -12.99
C ALA A 263 6.10 12.33 -12.38
N VAL A 264 6.63 12.34 -11.15
CA VAL A 264 6.98 11.11 -10.42
C VAL A 264 5.73 10.33 -10.00
N LEU A 265 4.69 11.00 -9.50
CA LEU A 265 3.43 10.35 -9.12
C LEU A 265 2.74 9.69 -10.33
N GLU A 266 2.75 10.37 -11.48
CA GLU A 266 2.20 9.82 -12.71
C GLU A 266 2.99 8.62 -13.20
N ARG A 267 4.33 8.69 -13.15
CA ARG A 267 5.19 7.53 -13.45
C ARG A 267 4.85 6.34 -12.55
N TRP A 268 4.75 6.52 -11.23
CA TRP A 268 4.44 5.42 -10.31
C TRP A 268 3.07 4.80 -10.57
N SER A 269 2.08 5.60 -11.01
CA SER A 269 0.78 5.09 -11.44
C SER A 269 0.91 4.14 -12.63
N GLN A 270 1.72 4.52 -13.62
CA GLN A 270 1.96 3.70 -14.81
C GLN A 270 2.83 2.47 -14.53
N GLU A 271 3.71 2.54 -13.53
CA GLU A 271 4.59 1.44 -13.17
C GLU A 271 3.88 0.31 -12.39
N ILE A 272 2.78 0.63 -11.71
CA ILE A 272 2.02 -0.36 -10.94
C ILE A 272 0.82 -0.94 -11.68
N ASP A 273 0.26 -0.22 -12.65
CA ASP A 273 -0.85 -0.69 -13.46
C ASP A 273 -0.35 -1.58 -14.61
#